data_AF-A0A2B7WWR9-F1
#
_entry.id   AF-A0A2B7WWR9-F1
#
_cell.length_a   1.000
_cell.length_b   1.000
_cell.length_c   1.000
_cell.angle_alpha   90.00
_cell.angle_beta   90.00
_cell.angle_gamma   90.00
#
_symmetry.space_group_name_H-M   'P 1'
#
loop_
_entity.id
_entity.type
_entity.pdbx_description
1 polymer ?
#
loop_
_entity_poly.entity_id
_entity_poly.type
_entity_poly.pdbx_seq_one_letter_code
_entity_poly.pdbx_strand_id
1 'polypeptide(L)'
;MASGYGATTFQGKNADGTFHDDRFHTAKMIALMAPPPPEFLERSRMCSALWEEDGTWKHSSPVPIPDITLEKLAAEKIMGEDVDGFLLFFKRMLRWLPEQRPDYYELLFDPWLMKGLEEH
;
A
#
# COMPACT_ATOMS: atom_id res chain seq x y z
N MET A 1 -22.19 -7.00 13.67
CA MET A 1 -21.05 -7.75 14.25
C MET A 1 -19.83 -7.43 13.41
N ALA A 2 -19.03 -6.43 13.82
CA ALA A 2 -17.73 -6.20 13.22
C ALA A 2 -16.83 -7.37 13.63
N SER A 3 -16.29 -8.14 12.68
CA SER A 3 -15.31 -9.17 13.02
C SER A 3 -14.11 -8.50 13.69
N GLY A 4 -13.68 -8.98 14.85
CA GLY A 4 -12.55 -8.47 15.62
C GLY A 4 -11.17 -8.64 14.97
N TYR A 5 -11.10 -8.71 13.65
CA TYR A 5 -9.86 -8.74 12.87
C TYR A 5 -9.84 -7.49 11.99
N GLY A 6 -8.77 -6.69 12.08
CA GLY A 6 -8.57 -5.52 11.24
C GLY A 6 -8.72 -5.86 9.75
N ALA A 7 -9.16 -4.88 8.96
CA ALA A 7 -9.28 -5.07 7.51
C ALA A 7 -7.90 -5.07 6.84
N THR A 8 -7.65 -6.02 5.93
CA THR A 8 -6.42 -6.04 5.13
C THR A 8 -6.28 -4.78 4.27
N THR A 9 -5.12 -4.13 4.30
CA THR A 9 -4.81 -2.91 3.52
C THR A 9 -4.86 -3.16 2.00
N PHE A 10 -4.29 -4.27 1.53
CA PHE A 10 -4.31 -4.65 0.11
C PHE A 10 -5.16 -5.91 -0.09
N GLN A 11 -6.41 -5.72 -0.53
CA GLN A 11 -7.30 -6.83 -0.90
C GLN A 11 -7.38 -6.96 -2.42
N GLY A 12 -6.89 -8.07 -2.97
CA GLY A 12 -6.99 -8.39 -4.40
C GLY A 12 -8.32 -8.99 -4.81
N LYS A 13 -9.41 -8.74 -4.07
CA LYS A 13 -10.73 -9.29 -4.38
C LYS A 13 -11.45 -8.41 -5.40
N ASN A 14 -12.06 -9.05 -6.39
CA ASN A 14 -12.98 -8.41 -7.33
C ASN A 14 -14.27 -7.99 -6.62
N ALA A 15 -15.11 -7.19 -7.28
CA ALA A 15 -16.35 -6.64 -6.70
C ALA A 15 -17.33 -7.71 -6.15
N ASP A 16 -17.25 -8.95 -6.65
CA ASP A 16 -18.05 -10.10 -6.21
C ASP A 16 -17.38 -10.96 -5.12
N GLY A 17 -16.13 -10.66 -4.76
CA GLY A 17 -15.41 -11.27 -3.63
C GLY A 17 -14.95 -12.71 -3.83
N THR A 18 -15.09 -13.27 -5.04
CA THR A 18 -14.93 -14.71 -5.32
C THR A 18 -13.51 -15.12 -5.72
N PHE A 19 -12.72 -14.23 -6.34
CA PHE A 19 -11.37 -14.53 -6.82
C PHE A 19 -10.35 -13.46 -6.43
N HIS A 20 -9.11 -13.92 -6.17
CA HIS A 20 -7.94 -13.07 -6.06
C HIS A 20 -7.43 -12.74 -7.46
N ASP A 21 -7.49 -11.46 -7.83
CA ASP A 21 -7.03 -10.93 -9.10
C ASP A 21 -5.91 -9.91 -8.82
N ASP A 22 -4.70 -10.23 -9.31
CA ASP A 22 -3.52 -9.40 -9.11
C ASP A 22 -3.69 -8.00 -9.68
N ARG A 23 -4.61 -7.79 -10.64
CA ARG A 23 -4.92 -6.47 -11.19
C ARG A 23 -5.61 -5.58 -10.17
N PHE A 24 -6.55 -6.11 -9.39
CA PHE A 24 -7.21 -5.37 -8.31
C PHE A 24 -6.27 -5.11 -7.15
N HIS A 25 -5.40 -6.07 -6.83
CA HIS A 25 -4.36 -5.88 -5.81
C HIS A 25 -3.42 -4.74 -6.21
N THR A 26 -2.94 -4.79 -7.45
CA THR A 26 -2.01 -3.80 -8.02
C THR A 26 -2.65 -2.42 -8.15
N ALA A 27 -3.90 -2.31 -8.61
CA ALA A 27 -4.62 -1.04 -8.69
C ALA A 27 -4.73 -0.35 -7.32
N LYS A 28 -4.95 -1.12 -6.25
CA LYS A 28 -4.92 -0.60 -4.87
C LYS A 28 -3.52 -0.18 -4.42
N MET A 29 -2.48 -0.94 -4.79
CA MET A 29 -1.10 -0.52 -4.53
C MET A 29 -0.80 0.82 -5.19
N ILE A 30 -1.19 1.02 -6.45
CA ILE A 30 -1.01 2.29 -7.16
C ILE A 30 -1.76 3.42 -6.45
N ALA A 31 -3.00 3.20 -6.02
CA ALA A 31 -3.77 4.21 -5.29
C ALA A 31 -3.09 4.64 -3.98
N LEU A 32 -2.50 3.70 -3.24
CA LEU A 32 -1.92 3.96 -1.91
C LEU A 32 -0.43 4.34 -1.93
N MET A 33 0.31 3.94 -2.96
CA MET A 33 1.77 4.08 -3.06
C MET A 33 2.22 4.97 -4.23
N ALA A 34 1.27 5.53 -4.99
CA ALA A 34 1.50 6.15 -6.30
C ALA A 34 1.99 5.13 -7.36
N PRO A 35 2.10 5.53 -8.65
CA PRO A 35 2.61 4.64 -9.70
C PRO A 35 4.03 4.10 -9.38
N PRO A 36 4.33 2.85 -9.79
CA PRO A 36 5.67 2.29 -9.63
C PRO A 36 6.71 3.07 -10.45
N PRO A 37 7.96 3.14 -9.98
CA PRO A 37 9.04 3.74 -10.76
C PRO A 37 9.46 2.82 -11.92
N PRO A 38 10.07 3.35 -13.00
CA PRO A 38 10.46 2.55 -14.18
C PRO A 38 11.34 1.34 -13.85
N GLU A 39 12.27 1.50 -12.90
CA GLU A 39 13.18 0.44 -12.46
C GLU A 39 12.45 -0.76 -11.85
N PHE A 40 11.22 -0.56 -11.34
CA PHE A 40 10.37 -1.65 -10.88
C PHE A 40 9.72 -2.38 -12.07
N LEU A 41 9.23 -1.63 -13.06
CA LEU A 41 8.53 -2.17 -14.23
C LEU A 41 9.46 -3.03 -15.11
N GLU A 42 10.72 -2.64 -15.23
CA GLU A 42 11.73 -3.36 -16.01
C GLU A 42 12.08 -4.75 -15.42
N ARG A 43 11.85 -4.96 -14.11
CA ARG A 43 12.22 -6.21 -13.42
C ARG A 43 11.31 -7.38 -13.77
N SER A 44 10.13 -7.15 -14.35
CA SER A 44 9.19 -8.22 -14.67
C SER A 44 8.51 -8.02 -16.03
N ARG A 45 8.59 -9.06 -16.87
CA ARG A 45 7.81 -9.11 -18.12
C ARG A 45 6.31 -9.05 -17.87
N MET A 46 5.82 -9.48 -16.71
CA MET A 46 4.39 -9.37 -16.35
C MET A 46 3.95 -7.92 -16.16
N CYS A 47 4.86 -7.00 -15.81
CA CYS A 47 4.51 -5.58 -15.71
C CYS A 47 4.07 -5.01 -17.07
N SER A 48 4.68 -5.47 -18.17
CA SER A 48 4.26 -5.04 -19.51
C SER A 48 2.79 -5.42 -19.85
N ALA A 49 2.19 -6.37 -19.13
CA ALA A 49 0.78 -6.73 -19.31
C ALA A 49 -0.19 -5.74 -18.64
N LEU A 50 0.28 -4.95 -17.66
CA LEU A 50 -0.55 -4.09 -16.80
C LEU A 50 -0.24 -2.60 -16.95
N TRP A 51 0.99 -2.25 -17.36
CA TRP A 51 1.45 -0.88 -17.55
C TRP A 51 1.92 -0.64 -18.99
N GLU A 52 1.73 0.58 -19.48
CA GLU A 52 2.38 1.11 -20.67
C GLU A 52 3.88 1.35 -20.41
N GLU A 53 4.66 1.56 -21.46
CA GLU A 53 6.11 1.78 -21.36
C GLU A 53 6.48 3.04 -20.55
N ASP A 54 5.59 4.02 -20.48
CA ASP A 54 5.76 5.25 -19.68
C ASP A 54 5.34 5.10 -18.21
N GLY A 55 4.93 3.89 -17.79
CA GLY A 55 4.47 3.58 -16.44
C GLY A 55 3.00 3.91 -16.17
N THR A 56 2.25 4.35 -17.19
CA THR A 56 0.81 4.57 -17.10
C THR A 56 0.07 3.23 -16.96
N TRP A 57 -0.91 3.16 -16.06
CA TRP A 57 -1.79 2.00 -15.96
C TRP A 57 -2.59 1.83 -17.25
N LYS A 58 -2.51 0.65 -17.89
CA LYS A 58 -3.12 0.43 -19.20
C LYS A 58 -4.63 0.68 -19.16
N HIS A 59 -5.12 1.53 -20.06
CA HIS A 59 -6.55 1.80 -20.18
C HIS A 59 -7.37 0.56 -20.61
N SER A 60 -6.71 -0.42 -21.24
CA SER A 60 -7.29 -1.73 -21.57
C SER A 60 -7.45 -2.66 -20.36
N SER A 61 -6.93 -2.29 -19.19
CA SER A 61 -7.18 -3.02 -17.95
C SER A 61 -8.61 -2.74 -17.48
N PRO A 62 -9.48 -3.77 -17.31
CA PRO A 62 -10.87 -3.57 -16.90
C PRO A 62 -11.03 -3.11 -15.44
N VAL A 63 -9.91 -2.86 -14.75
CA VAL A 63 -9.87 -2.56 -13.32
C VAL A 63 -9.50 -1.10 -13.09
N PRO A 64 -10.43 -0.26 -12.60
CA PRO A 64 -10.13 1.12 -12.28
C PRO A 64 -9.25 1.21 -11.02
N ILE A 65 -8.38 2.23 -10.99
CA ILE A 65 -7.66 2.61 -9.77
C ILE A 65 -8.69 3.25 -8.82
N PRO A 66 -8.87 2.74 -7.60
CA PRO A 66 -9.83 3.33 -6.66
C PRO A 66 -9.34 4.69 -6.14
N ASP A 67 -10.26 5.63 -5.92
CA ASP A 67 -9.97 6.91 -5.24
C ASP A 67 -9.91 6.71 -3.72
N ILE A 68 -8.79 6.15 -3.26
CA ILE A 68 -8.47 5.95 -1.84
C ILE A 68 -7.07 6.48 -1.54
N THR A 69 -6.87 6.91 -0.30
CA THR A 69 -5.54 7.28 0.21
C THR A 69 -5.32 6.67 1.59
N LEU A 70 -4.07 6.59 2.05
CA LEU A 70 -3.78 6.08 3.39
C LEU A 70 -4.42 6.96 4.49
N GLU A 71 -4.50 8.28 4.26
CA GLU A 71 -5.12 9.24 5.15
C GLU A 71 -6.62 9.00 5.27
N LYS A 72 -7.32 8.84 4.13
CA LYS A 72 -8.76 8.51 4.12
C LYS A 72 -9.02 7.21 4.89
N LEU A 73 -8.20 6.18 4.67
CA LEU A 73 -8.34 4.89 5.35
C LEU A 73 -8.02 4.98 6.85
N ALA A 74 -7.00 5.75 7.23
CA ALA A 74 -6.62 5.92 8.63
C ALA A 74 -7.70 6.68 9.41
N ALA A 75 -8.27 7.76 8.84
CA ALA A 75 -9.34 8.53 9.45
C ALA A 75 -10.59 7.69 9.79
N GLU A 76 -10.87 6.65 9.00
CA GLU A 76 -12.00 5.75 9.22
C GLU A 76 -11.72 4.62 10.21
N LYS A 77 -10.46 4.19 10.36
CA LYS A 77 -10.12 2.89 10.96
C LYS A 77 -9.14 2.94 12.11
N ILE A 78 -8.46 4.06 12.32
CA ILE A 78 -7.41 4.20 13.34
C ILE A 78 -7.90 5.23 14.37
N MET A 79 -7.91 4.80 15.63
CA MET A 79 -8.14 5.68 16.78
C MET A 79 -6.81 5.82 17.52
N GLY A 80 -6.41 7.05 17.82
CA GLY A 80 -5.16 7.34 18.53
C GLY A 80 -4.78 8.81 18.40
N GLU A 81 -3.84 9.25 19.23
CA GLU A 81 -3.43 10.65 19.31
C GLU A 81 -2.41 11.03 18.22
N ASP A 82 -1.64 10.07 17.72
CA ASP A 82 -0.54 10.28 16.76
C ASP A 82 -0.71 9.45 15.47
N VAL A 83 -1.84 9.65 14.78
CA VAL A 83 -2.16 8.98 13.51
C VAL A 83 -1.21 9.43 12.39
N ASP A 84 -0.80 10.70 12.40
CA ASP A 84 0.11 11.25 11.38
C ASP A 84 1.51 10.61 11.48
N GLY A 85 2.04 10.43 12.70
CA GLY A 85 3.29 9.71 12.90
C GLY A 85 3.19 8.24 12.47
N PHE A 86 2.07 7.59 12.75
CA PHE A 86 1.83 6.21 12.28
C PHE A 86 1.85 6.14 10.76
N LEU A 87 1.17 7.08 10.08
CA LEU A 87 1.13 7.13 8.63
C LEU A 87 2.52 7.38 8.03
N LEU A 88 3.33 8.22 8.65
CA LEU A 88 4.72 8.43 8.23
C LEU A 88 5.54 7.15 8.36
N PHE A 89 5.48 6.48 9.51
CA PHE A 89 6.11 5.19 9.75
C PHE A 89 5.65 4.14 8.72
N PHE A 90 4.34 4.02 8.50
CA PHE A 90 3.76 3.05 7.58
C PHE A 90 4.18 3.29 6.13
N LYS A 91 4.21 4.54 5.68
CA LYS A 91 4.69 4.92 4.33
C LYS A 91 6.16 4.59 4.10
N ARG A 92 7.00 4.52 5.15
CA ARG A 92 8.40 4.09 5.00
C ARG A 92 8.48 2.63 4.55
N MET A 93 7.61 1.76 5.06
CA MET A 93 7.56 0.34 4.69
C MET A 93 6.98 0.11 3.28
N LEU A 94 6.04 0.96 2.85
CA LEU A 94 5.35 0.83 1.56
C LEU A 94 6.19 1.39 0.40
N ARG A 95 7.15 0.60 -0.08
CA ARG A 95 7.98 0.93 -1.26
C ARG A 95 7.88 -0.13 -2.35
N TRP A 96 7.77 0.35 -3.60
CA TRP A 96 7.81 -0.49 -4.80
C TRP A 96 9.13 -1.23 -4.92
N LEU A 97 10.25 -0.49 -4.83
CA LEU A 97 11.59 -1.07 -4.81
C LEU A 97 11.90 -1.62 -3.41
N PRO A 98 12.21 -2.92 -3.29
CA PRO A 98 12.54 -3.50 -1.98
C PRO A 98 13.80 -2.86 -1.38
N GLU A 99 14.74 -2.39 -2.20
CA GLU A 99 15.98 -1.76 -1.74
C GLU A 99 15.76 -0.37 -1.11
N GLN A 100 14.59 0.24 -1.33
CA GLN A 100 14.22 1.51 -0.70
C GLN A 100 13.48 1.32 0.63
N ARG A 101 13.16 0.07 0.99
CA ARG A 101 12.50 -0.23 2.27
C ARG A 101 13.54 -0.12 3.39
N PRO A 102 13.20 0.48 4.53
CA PRO A 102 14.08 0.46 5.67
C PRO A 102 14.32 -0.98 6.14
N ASP A 103 15.49 -1.22 6.70
CA ASP A 103 15.76 -2.49 7.36
C ASP A 103 15.03 -2.61 8.71
N TYR A 104 15.13 -3.79 9.33
CA TYR A 104 14.44 -4.03 10.58
C TYR A 104 14.94 -3.16 11.74
N TYR A 105 16.22 -2.77 11.74
CA TYR A 105 16.78 -1.90 12.77
C TYR A 105 16.23 -0.48 12.61
N GLU A 106 16.19 0.04 11.39
CA GLU A 106 15.62 1.36 11.10
C GLU A 106 14.13 1.45 11.45
N LEU A 107 13.37 0.36 11.27
CA LEU A 107 11.96 0.30 11.67
C LEU A 107 11.80 0.15 13.19
N LEU A 108 12.64 -0.65 13.84
CA LEU A 108 12.57 -0.89 15.28
C LEU A 108 12.84 0.39 16.07
N PHE A 109 13.75 1.24 15.57
CA PHE A 109 14.10 2.52 16.19
C PHE A 109 13.41 3.72 15.56
N ASP A 110 12.32 3.51 14.81
CA ASP A 110 11.54 4.62 14.27
C ASP A 110 10.98 5.49 15.41
N PRO A 111 11.06 6.83 15.33
CA PRO A 111 10.60 7.71 16.40
C PRO A 111 9.15 7.48 16.82
N TRP A 112 8.27 7.16 15.87
CA TRP A 112 6.87 6.90 16.20
C TRP A 112 6.71 5.61 17.02
N LEU A 113 7.45 4.56 16.65
CA LEU A 113 7.41 3.28 17.35
C LEU A 113 8.03 3.38 18.75
N MET A 114 9.15 4.09 18.87
CA MET A 114 9.86 4.27 20.15
C MET A 114 9.05 5.11 21.15
N LYS A 115 8.36 6.16 20.69
CA LYS A 115 7.47 6.96 21.55
C LYS A 115 6.41 6.11 22.25
N GLY A 116 5.79 5.17 21.54
CA GLY A 116 4.80 4.26 22.12
C GLY A 116 5.37 3.22 23.10
N LEU A 117 6.69 2.96 23.05
CA LEU A 117 7.38 2.05 23.97
C LEU A 117 7.84 2.74 25.26
N GLU A 118 8.12 4.05 25.22
CA GLU A 118 8.53 4.84 26.39
C GLU A 118 7.36 5.17 27.33
N GLU A 119 6.12 5.08 26.84
CA GLU A 119 4.90 5.39 27.60
C GLU A 119 4.41 4.22 28.49
N HIS A 120 5.15 3.10 28.57
CA HIS A 120 4.85 1.91 29.38
C HIS A 120 6.09 1.44 30.20
#